data_AF-A0A2E8B9U7-F1
#
_entry.id   AF-A0A2E8B9U7-F1
#
_cell.length_a   1.000
_cell.length_b   1.000
_cell.length_c   1.000
_cell.angle_alpha   90.00
_cell.angle_beta   90.00
_cell.angle_gamma   90.00
#
_symmetry.space_group_name_H-M   'P 1'
#
loop_
_entity.id
_entity.type
_entity.pdbx_description
1 polymer ?
#
loop_
_entity_poly.entity_id
_entity_poly.type
_entity_poly.pdbx_seq_one_letter_code
_entity_poly.pdbx_strand_id
1 'polypeptide(L)'
;MAFCVSCGQSLHDSMRFCRFCGNQQPSEQLIQRLRLEAQQIRQIAMMMSNQQAMQQAQYSAQMQQQQQQFNNPQFGQQRRW
;
A
#
# COMPACT_ATOMS: atom_id res chain seq x y z
N MET A 1 -20.38 -12.88 11.41
CA MET A 1 -20.52 -12.65 12.86
C MET A 1 -19.98 -11.26 13.15
N ALA A 2 -20.74 -10.42 13.87
CA ALA A 2 -20.35 -9.05 14.18
C ALA A 2 -20.10 -8.88 15.69
N PHE A 3 -19.33 -7.87 16.07
CA PHE A 3 -19.09 -7.53 17.48
C PHE A 3 -19.62 -6.13 17.78
N CYS A 4 -20.12 -5.94 19.00
CA CYS A 4 -20.57 -4.63 19.43
C CYS A 4 -19.40 -3.64 19.49
N VAL A 5 -19.50 -2.52 18.76
CA VAL A 5 -18.46 -1.47 18.76
C VAL A 5 -18.28 -0.78 20.12
N SER A 6 -19.25 -0.93 21.03
CA SER A 6 -19.23 -0.31 22.35
C SER A 6 -18.85 -1.26 23.49
N CYS A 7 -19.30 -2.53 23.45
CA CYS A 7 -19.08 -3.48 24.55
C CYS A 7 -18.35 -4.77 24.15
N GLY A 8 -18.01 -4.95 22.86
CA GLY A 8 -17.26 -6.12 22.38
C GLY A 8 -18.03 -7.44 22.37
N GLN A 9 -19.28 -7.48 22.83
CA GLN A 9 -20.10 -8.70 22.82
C GLN A 9 -20.40 -9.17 21.39
N SER A 10 -20.42 -10.49 21.20
CA SER A 10 -20.78 -11.10 19.92
C SER A 10 -22.26 -10.86 19.62
N LEU A 11 -22.53 -10.35 18.42
CA LEU A 11 -23.87 -10.07 17.92
C LEU A 11 -24.08 -10.84 16.61
N HIS A 12 -25.34 -11.14 16.33
CA HIS A 12 -25.72 -11.64 15.02
C HIS A 12 -25.50 -10.54 13.97
N ASP A 13 -25.13 -10.93 12.75
CA ASP A 13 -25.10 -9.98 11.64
C ASP A 13 -26.51 -9.36 11.47
N SER A 14 -26.55 -8.08 11.08
CA SER A 14 -27.74 -7.24 10.92
C SER A 14 -28.48 -6.74 12.19
N MET A 15 -27.95 -6.97 13.40
CA MET A 15 -28.53 -6.40 14.62
C MET A 15 -28.36 -4.87 14.66
N ARG A 16 -29.46 -4.11 14.72
CA ARG A 16 -29.42 -2.63 14.84
C ARG A 16 -29.09 -2.12 16.23
N PHE A 17 -29.28 -2.94 17.26
CA PHE A 17 -29.02 -2.58 18.65
C PHE A 17 -28.29 -3.72 19.34
N CYS A 18 -27.38 -3.39 20.25
CA CYS A 18 -26.76 -4.40 21.09
C CYS A 18 -27.75 -4.82 22.19
N ARG A 19 -28.09 -6.11 22.24
CA ARG A 19 -28.95 -6.66 23.31
C ARG A 19 -28.32 -6.61 24.71
N PHE A 20 -27.00 -6.41 24.79
CA PHE A 20 -26.26 -6.42 26.05
C PHE A 20 -26.06 -5.01 26.63
N CYS A 21 -25.70 -4.03 25.81
CA CYS A 21 -25.43 -2.66 26.26
C CYS A 21 -26.41 -1.59 25.74
N GLY A 22 -27.40 -1.98 24.92
CA GLY A 22 -28.42 -1.07 24.37
C GLY A 22 -27.92 -0.13 23.26
N ASN A 23 -26.61 -0.04 23.03
CA ASN A 23 -26.07 0.87 22.01
C ASN A 23 -26.49 0.48 20.59
N GLN A 24 -26.84 1.49 19.80
CA GLN A 24 -27.14 1.31 18.39
C GLN A 24 -25.89 0.85 17.63
N GLN A 25 -26.05 -0.18 16.81
CA GLN A 25 -25.00 -0.69 15.95
C GLN A 25 -25.02 0.05 14.62
N PRO A 26 -23.84 0.28 14.03
CA PRO A 26 -23.74 0.89 12.70
C PRO A 26 -24.54 0.07 11.68
N SER A 27 -25.22 0.76 10.77
CA SER A 27 -26.00 0.12 9.72
C SER A 27 -25.09 -0.64 8.75
N GLU A 28 -25.65 -1.65 8.08
CA GLU A 28 -24.89 -2.44 7.11
C GLU A 28 -24.33 -1.57 5.98
N GLN A 29 -25.09 -0.57 5.53
CA GLN A 29 -24.66 0.41 4.52
C GLN A 29 -23.43 1.22 4.94
N LEU A 30 -23.32 1.58 6.23
CA LEU A 30 -22.14 2.26 6.75
C LEU A 30 -20.95 1.30 6.79
N ILE A 31 -21.16 0.07 7.28
CA ILE A 31 -20.12 -0.96 7.33
C ILE A 31 -19.59 -1.29 5.94
N GLN A 32 -20.46 -1.39 4.93
CA GLN A 32 -20.07 -1.62 3.54
C GLN A 32 -19.18 -0.49 3.01
N ARG A 33 -19.57 0.78 3.24
CA ARG A 33 -18.75 1.94 2.85
C ARG A 33 -17.38 1.94 3.52
N LEU A 34 -17.32 1.71 4.82
CA LEU A 34 -16.06 1.65 5.56
C LEU A 34 -15.14 0.53 5.06
N ARG A 35 -15.70 -0.60 4.62
CA ARG A 35 -14.90 -1.68 4.02
C ARG A 35 -14.30 -1.27 2.68
N LEU A 36 -15.07 -0.59 1.83
CA LEU A 36 -14.59 -0.09 0.53
C LEU A 36 -13.48 0.96 0.73
N GLU A 37 -13.68 1.88 1.66
CA GLU A 37 -12.68 2.88 2.02
C GLU A 37 -11.40 2.23 2.55
N ALA A 38 -11.52 1.27 3.47
CA ALA A 38 -10.36 0.55 4.00
C ALA A 38 -9.60 -0.24 2.91
N GLN A 39 -10.31 -0.79 1.93
CA GLN A 39 -9.70 -1.45 0.77
C GLN A 39 -8.94 -0.45 -0.11
N GLN A 40 -9.53 0.71 -0.39
CA GLN A 40 -8.90 1.76 -1.19
C GLN A 40 -7.61 2.26 -0.54
N ILE A 41 -7.64 2.52 0.77
CA ILE A 41 -6.46 2.99 1.52
C ILE A 41 -5.32 1.96 1.43
N ARG A 42 -5.62 0.65 1.57
CA ARG A 42 -4.62 -0.41 1.45
C ARG A 42 -4.00 -0.45 0.05
N GLN A 43 -4.80 -0.28 -1.00
CA GLN A 43 -4.31 -0.27 -2.38
C GLN A 43 -3.42 0.94 -2.65
N ILE A 44 -3.81 2.13 -2.18
CA ILE A 44 -3.01 3.35 -2.31
C ILE A 44 -1.68 3.19 -1.60
N ALA A 45 -1.68 2.67 -0.37
CA ALA A 45 -0.45 2.42 0.39
C ALA A 45 0.49 1.46 -0.34
N MET A 46 -0.06 0.41 -0.96
CA MET A 46 0.72 -0.55 -1.75
C MET A 46 1.27 0.05 -3.06
N MET A 47 0.50 0.91 -3.74
CA MET A 47 0.97 1.59 -4.95
C MET A 47 2.09 2.58 -4.61
N MET A 48 1.97 3.31 -3.51
CA MET A 48 2.97 4.29 -3.08
C MET A 48 4.30 3.63 -2.70
N SER A 49 4.26 2.48 -2.00
CA SER A 49 5.48 1.74 -1.68
C SER A 49 6.17 1.19 -2.93
N ASN A 50 5.39 0.67 -3.89
CA ASN A 50 5.94 0.19 -5.16
C ASN A 50 6.54 1.33 -6.00
N GLN A 51 5.90 2.51 -6.01
CA GLN A 51 6.40 3.69 -6.71
C GLN A 51 7.73 4.19 -6.12
N GLN A 52 7.86 4.22 -4.78
CA GLN A 52 9.12 4.59 -4.12
C GLN A 52 10.24 3.58 -4.42
N ALA A 53 9.94 2.28 -4.39
CA ALA A 53 10.90 1.25 -4.75
C ALA A 53 11.36 1.37 -6.21
N MET A 54 10.43 1.62 -7.14
CA MET A 54 10.76 1.81 -8.55
C MET A 54 11.62 3.06 -8.78
N GLN A 55 11.31 4.17 -8.11
CA GLN A 55 12.08 5.41 -8.23
C GLN A 55 13.51 5.24 -7.72
N GLN A 56 13.70 4.54 -6.60
CA GLN A 56 15.03 4.26 -6.06
C GLN A 56 15.84 3.31 -6.97
N ALA A 57 15.19 2.28 -7.52
CA ALA A 57 15.83 1.39 -8.49
C ALA A 57 16.28 2.15 -9.74
N GLN A 58 15.44 3.03 -10.29
CA GLN A 58 15.78 3.83 -11.46
C GLN A 58 16.94 4.80 -11.19
N TYR A 59 16.96 5.44 -10.01
CA TYR A 59 18.06 6.33 -9.60
C TYR A 59 19.39 5.56 -9.46
N SER A 60 19.36 4.37 -8.86
CA SER A 60 20.56 3.53 -8.71
C SER A 60 21.09 3.01 -10.04
N ALA A 61 20.20 2.62 -10.97
CA ALA A 61 20.59 2.17 -12.31
C ALA A 61 21.23 3.29 -13.13
N GLN A 62 20.71 4.52 -13.04
CA GLN A 62 21.29 5.68 -13.71
C GLN A 62 22.69 6.01 -13.17
N MET A 63 22.88 5.96 -11.85
CA MET A 63 24.19 6.16 -11.22
C MET A 63 25.21 5.10 -11.67
N GLN A 64 24.80 3.83 -11.73
CA GLN A 64 25.68 2.75 -12.16
C GLN A 64 26.09 2.87 -13.62
N GLN A 65 25.18 3.35 -14.49
CA GLN A 65 25.47 3.56 -15.91
C GLN A 65 26.47 4.71 -16.13
N GLN A 66 26.39 5.79 -15.35
CA GLN A 66 27.35 6.90 -15.40
C GLN A 66 28.75 6.45 -14.96
N GLN A 67 28.85 5.62 -13.91
CA GLN A 67 30.14 5.09 -13.45
C GLN A 67 30.78 4.14 -14.47
N GLN A 68 29.99 3.32 -15.16
CA GLN A 68 30.50 2.45 -16.24
C GLN A 68 31.00 3.26 -17.45
N GLN A 69 30.35 4.38 -17.78
CA GLN A 69 30.79 5.25 -18.85
C GLN A 69 32.15 5.91 -18.54
N PHE A 70 32.39 6.29 -17.28
CA PHE A 70 33.69 6.79 -16.83
C PHE A 70 34.77 5.70 -16.72
N ASN A 71 34.39 4.45 -16.48
CA ASN A 71 35.33 3.33 -16.30
C ASN A 71 35.67 2.59 -17.60
N ASN A 72 35.33 3.12 -18.78
CA ASN A 72 35.73 2.54 -20.07
C ASN A 72 36.88 3.34 -20.73
N PRO A 73 38.15 3.15 -20.34
CA PRO A 73 39.31 3.72 -21.05
C PRO A 73 39.64 2.98 -22.35
N GLN A 74 38.65 2.58 -23.15
CA GLN A 74 38.83 1.76 -24.36
C GLN A 74 38.67 2.55 -25.68
N PHE A 75 39.20 3.77 -25.74
CA PHE A 75 39.37 4.48 -27.02
C PHE A 75 40.77 5.11 -27.19
N GLY A 76 41.75 4.71 -26.37
CA GLY A 76 43.10 5.26 -26.40
C GLY A 76 44.15 4.44 -27.15
N GLN A 77 43.83 3.25 -27.65
CA GLN A 77 44.82 2.36 -28.25
C GLN A 77 44.26 1.72 -29.52
N GLN A 78 45.02 1.83 -30.61
CA GLN A 78 44.85 1.15 -31.90
C GLN A 78 44.06 1.92 -32.99
N ARG A 79 44.68 2.99 -33.51
CA ARG A 79 45.05 2.99 -34.94
C ARG A 79 46.45 3.57 -35.08
N ARG A 80 47.41 2.66 -35.23
CA ARG A 80 48.77 2.94 -35.68
C ARG A 80 48.93 2.11 -36.96
N TRP A 81 49.64 2.70 -37.93
CA TRP A 81 49.85 2.30 -39.33
C TRP A 81 48.84 2.88 -40.32
#